data_AF-A0AA35U1R7-F1
#
_entry.id   AF-A0AA35U1R7-F1
#
_cell.length_a   1.000
_cell.length_b   1.000
_cell.length_c   1.000
_cell.angle_alpha   90.00
_cell.angle_beta   90.00
_cell.angle_gamma   90.00
#
_symmetry.space_group_name_H-M   'P 1'
#
loop_
_entity.id
_entity.type
_entity.pdbx_description
1 polymer ?
#
loop_
_entity_poly.entity_id
_entity_poly.type
_entity_poly.pdbx_seq_one_letter_code
_entity_poly.pdbx_strand_id
1 'polypeptide(L)'
;MLYQRYRYSHWDGTQQIFDIDASEVMDALSDDLLQNGDVMRALRELFRNGMENRDGSQMPSLRQLMEQLKNQRRQQLQQSNLDSVVDDLKERLENILKTEREGIQARLDDAASQPEPDDAAGKEQHRSLNQLLRQRAEHNWTVSMTFPTIWEGRSRG
;
A
#
# COMPACT_ATOMS: atom_id res chain seq x y z
N MET A 1 5.19 -0.15 -19.52
CA MET A 1 3.87 -0.74 -19.18
C MET A 1 4.03 -1.49 -17.86
N LEU A 2 3.46 -0.98 -16.77
CA LEU A 2 3.48 -1.65 -15.45
C LEU A 2 2.19 -2.47 -15.31
N TYR A 3 2.32 -3.78 -15.15
CA TYR A 3 1.18 -4.67 -14.89
C TYR A 3 0.71 -4.48 -13.46
N GLN A 4 -0.54 -4.01 -13.27
CA GLN A 4 -1.19 -3.97 -11.97
C GLN A 4 -1.43 -5.42 -11.49
N ARG A 5 -0.69 -5.82 -10.46
CA ARG A 5 -0.85 -7.13 -9.83
C ARG A 5 -2.04 -7.06 -8.87
N TYR A 6 -3.19 -7.57 -9.32
CA TYR A 6 -4.38 -7.68 -8.49
C TYR A 6 -4.18 -8.77 -7.43
N ARG A 7 -4.29 -8.40 -6.16
CA ARG A 7 -4.21 -9.33 -5.03
C ARG A 7 -5.62 -9.65 -4.55
N TYR A 8 -6.15 -10.79 -4.95
CA TYR A 8 -7.43 -11.30 -4.45
C TYR A 8 -7.20 -11.88 -3.05
N SER A 9 -7.99 -11.45 -2.05
CA SER A 9 -8.08 -12.12 -0.74
C SER A 9 -9.24 -13.09 -0.72
N HIS A 10 -9.08 -14.17 0.06
CA HIS A 10 -10.14 -15.16 0.26
C HIS A 10 -11.23 -14.59 1.18
N TRP A 11 -12.49 -14.89 0.87
CA TRP A 11 -13.64 -14.46 1.68
C TRP A 11 -13.67 -15.25 2.99
N ASP A 12 -13.50 -14.57 4.12
CA ASP A 12 -13.42 -15.19 5.46
C ASP A 12 -14.77 -15.30 6.18
N GLY A 13 -15.87 -14.91 5.53
CA GLY A 13 -17.23 -15.01 6.07
C GLY A 13 -17.55 -14.03 7.20
N THR A 14 -16.58 -13.24 7.68
CA THR A 14 -16.80 -12.23 8.74
C THR A 14 -17.25 -10.88 8.18
N GLN A 15 -17.23 -10.72 6.86
CA GLN A 15 -17.66 -9.51 6.16
C GLN A 15 -19.18 -9.49 6.02
N GLN A 16 -19.85 -9.08 7.09
CA GLN A 16 -21.24 -8.69 7.06
C GLN A 16 -21.32 -7.27 6.46
N ILE A 17 -21.23 -7.19 5.13
CA ILE A 17 -21.18 -5.90 4.41
C ILE A 17 -22.56 -5.21 4.43
N PHE A 18 -23.63 -5.98 4.59
CA PHE A 18 -25.01 -5.49 4.60
C PHE A 18 -25.83 -6.21 5.68
N ASP A 19 -26.64 -5.45 6.41
CA ASP A 19 -27.59 -5.94 7.40
C ASP A 19 -28.95 -6.12 6.72
N ILE A 20 -29.06 -7.15 5.90
CA ILE A 20 -30.30 -7.48 5.15
C ILE A 20 -30.92 -8.69 5.84
N ASP A 21 -32.08 -8.51 6.46
CA ASP A 21 -32.84 -9.62 7.04
C ASP A 21 -33.57 -10.40 5.93
N ALA A 22 -33.30 -11.71 5.87
CA ALA A 22 -33.95 -12.61 4.93
C ALA A 22 -35.47 -12.72 5.17
N SER A 23 -35.94 -12.55 6.42
CA SER A 23 -37.36 -12.56 6.76
C SER A 23 -38.11 -11.44 6.04
N GLU A 24 -37.56 -10.23 6.12
CA GLU A 24 -38.19 -9.03 5.57
C GLU A 24 -38.28 -9.11 4.05
N VAL A 25 -37.21 -9.58 3.39
CA VAL A 25 -37.20 -9.81 1.94
C VAL A 25 -38.31 -10.79 1.52
N MET A 26 -38.53 -11.85 2.29
CA MET A 26 -39.57 -12.83 1.99
C MET A 26 -40.98 -12.27 2.21
N ASP A 27 -41.19 -11.44 3.22
CA ASP A 27 -42.46 -10.76 3.46
C ASP A 27 -42.81 -9.83 2.27
N ALA A 28 -41.87 -9.01 1.80
CA ALA A 28 -42.11 -8.09 0.68
C ALA A 28 -42.34 -8.82 -0.66
N LEU A 29 -41.62 -9.93 -0.90
CA LEU A 29 -41.87 -10.75 -2.09
C LEU A 29 -43.24 -11.43 -2.01
N SER A 30 -43.69 -11.83 -0.82
CA SER A 30 -44.98 -12.48 -0.61
C SER A 30 -46.14 -11.51 -0.86
N ASP A 31 -46.03 -10.27 -0.40
CA ASP A 31 -47.04 -9.23 -0.65
C ASP A 31 -47.23 -8.94 -2.14
N ASP A 32 -46.14 -8.77 -2.91
CA ASP A 32 -46.25 -8.53 -4.35
C ASP A 32 -46.67 -9.80 -5.13
N LEU A 33 -46.27 -10.99 -4.66
CA LEU A 33 -46.75 -12.26 -5.21
C LEU A 33 -48.26 -12.42 -5.05
N LEU A 34 -48.80 -12.10 -3.88
CA LEU A 34 -50.24 -12.13 -3.61
C LEU A 34 -51.00 -11.11 -4.45
N GLN A 35 -50.38 -9.96 -4.74
CA GLN A 35 -51.01 -8.87 -5.47
C GLN A 35 -50.98 -9.07 -6.99
N ASN A 36 -49.91 -9.65 -7.54
CA ASN A 36 -49.64 -9.67 -8.98
C ASN A 36 -49.37 -11.07 -9.57
N GLY A 37 -49.15 -12.09 -8.73
CA GLY A 37 -48.92 -13.48 -9.16
C GLY A 37 -47.59 -13.77 -9.85
N ASP A 38 -46.66 -12.80 -9.92
CA ASP A 38 -45.37 -12.93 -10.61
C ASP A 38 -44.18 -12.60 -9.69
N VAL A 39 -43.53 -13.65 -9.17
CA VAL A 39 -42.34 -13.56 -8.31
C VAL A 39 -41.19 -12.82 -9.01
N MET A 40 -40.99 -13.03 -10.31
CA MET A 40 -39.86 -12.47 -11.04
C MET A 40 -40.02 -10.96 -11.25
N ARG A 41 -41.27 -10.49 -11.33
CA ARG A 41 -41.59 -9.08 -11.35
C ARG A 41 -41.33 -8.43 -9.99
N ALA A 42 -41.80 -9.05 -8.91
CA ALA A 42 -41.57 -8.61 -7.53
C ALA A 42 -40.09 -8.43 -7.22
N LEU A 43 -39.30 -9.45 -7.52
CA LEU A 43 -37.86 -9.45 -7.26
C LEU A 43 -37.14 -8.37 -8.07
N ARG A 44 -37.56 -8.15 -9.32
CA ARG A 44 -36.99 -7.10 -10.17
C ARG A 44 -37.29 -5.71 -9.63
N GLU A 45 -38.49 -5.49 -9.11
CA GLU A 45 -38.88 -4.20 -8.55
C GLU A 45 -38.19 -3.94 -7.21
N LEU A 46 -38.08 -4.97 -6.36
CA LEU A 46 -37.30 -4.94 -5.11
C LEU A 46 -35.84 -4.57 -5.39
N PHE A 47 -35.19 -5.21 -6.37
CA PHE A 47 -33.80 -4.84 -6.71
C PHE A 47 -33.66 -3.44 -7.31
N ARG A 48 -34.68 -2.97 -8.03
CA ARG A 48 -34.65 -1.67 -8.70
C ARG A 48 -34.87 -0.52 -7.72
N ASN A 49 -35.86 -0.65 -6.85
CA ASN A 49 -36.32 0.44 -5.99
C ASN A 49 -35.89 0.30 -4.54
N GLY A 50 -35.42 -0.90 -4.14
CA GLY A 50 -35.34 -1.25 -2.72
C GLY A 50 -36.72 -1.57 -2.17
N MET A 51 -36.80 -1.72 -0.85
CA MET A 51 -38.05 -1.98 -0.14
C MET A 51 -38.06 -1.22 1.18
N GLU A 52 -39.24 -0.92 1.70
CA GLU A 52 -39.39 -0.31 3.01
C GLU A 52 -39.64 -1.42 4.04
N ASN A 53 -38.83 -1.46 5.08
CA ASN A 53 -38.97 -2.41 6.16
C ASN A 53 -40.08 -1.99 7.11
N ARG A 54 -40.53 -2.93 7.96
CA ARG A 54 -41.65 -2.71 8.89
C ARG A 54 -41.34 -1.66 9.97
N ASP A 55 -40.06 -1.39 10.20
CA ASP A 55 -39.55 -0.34 11.10
C ASP A 55 -39.45 1.04 10.41
N GLY A 56 -39.90 1.18 9.16
CA GLY A 56 -39.77 2.40 8.36
C GLY A 56 -38.35 2.66 7.83
N SER A 57 -37.42 1.72 8.06
CA SER A 57 -36.08 1.75 7.47
C SER A 57 -36.14 1.32 6.00
N GLN A 58 -35.47 2.06 5.12
CA GLN A 58 -35.50 1.76 3.69
C GLN A 58 -34.31 0.88 3.31
N MET A 59 -34.60 -0.33 2.83
CA MET A 59 -33.61 -1.23 2.27
C MET A 59 -33.06 -0.64 0.96
N PRO A 60 -31.73 -0.55 0.81
CA PRO A 60 -31.13 0.03 -0.39
C PRO A 60 -31.44 -0.79 -1.65
N SER A 61 -31.72 -0.09 -2.75
CA SER A 61 -31.73 -0.69 -4.09
C SER A 61 -30.37 -1.28 -4.46
N LEU A 62 -30.35 -2.22 -5.39
CA LEU A 62 -29.11 -2.81 -5.92
C LEU A 62 -28.16 -1.74 -6.49
N ARG A 63 -28.73 -0.66 -7.06
CA ARG A 63 -27.95 0.47 -7.56
C ARG A 63 -27.23 1.20 -6.43
N GLN A 64 -27.91 1.45 -5.31
CA GLN A 64 -27.32 2.08 -4.13
C GLN A 64 -26.25 1.19 -3.49
N LEU A 65 -26.49 -0.12 -3.40
CA LEU A 65 -25.49 -1.08 -2.91
C LEU A 65 -24.22 -1.06 -3.78
N MET A 66 -24.38 -1.04 -5.11
CA MET A 66 -23.27 -0.93 -6.06
C MET A 66 -22.51 0.39 -5.93
N GLU A 67 -23.22 1.48 -5.65
CA GLU A 67 -22.63 2.81 -5.43
C GLU A 67 -21.83 2.86 -4.11
N GLN A 68 -22.38 2.31 -3.04
CA GLN A 68 -21.69 2.14 -1.76
C GLN A 68 -20.43 1.30 -1.90
N LEU A 69 -20.49 0.17 -2.61
CA LEU A 69 -19.32 -0.67 -2.85
C LEU A 69 -18.24 0.06 -3.67
N LYS A 70 -18.63 0.82 -4.69
CA LYS A 70 -17.72 1.68 -5.46
C LYS A 70 -17.07 2.75 -4.57
N ASN A 71 -17.83 3.35 -3.66
CA ASN A 71 -17.33 4.34 -2.69
C ASN A 71 -16.31 3.71 -1.74
N GLN A 72 -16.64 2.56 -1.16
CA GLN A 72 -15.74 1.85 -0.25
C GLN A 72 -14.44 1.45 -0.94
N ARG A 73 -14.52 0.93 -2.18
CA ARG A 73 -13.34 0.65 -3.00
C ARG A 73 -12.50 1.91 -3.22
N ARG A 74 -13.11 3.05 -3.56
CA ARG A 74 -12.39 4.32 -3.72
C ARG A 74 -11.70 4.76 -2.42
N GLN A 75 -12.39 4.67 -1.29
CA GLN A 75 -11.83 5.01 0.02
C GLN A 75 -10.65 4.09 0.37
N GLN A 76 -10.78 2.78 0.15
CA GLN A 76 -9.68 1.84 0.37
C GLN A 76 -8.48 2.13 -0.54
N LEU A 77 -8.72 2.51 -1.80
CA LEU A 77 -7.65 2.90 -2.73
C LEU A 77 -7.00 4.23 -2.35
N GLN A 78 -7.76 5.21 -1.85
CA GLN A 78 -7.22 6.47 -1.32
C GLN A 78 -6.42 6.25 -0.02
N GLN A 79 -6.88 5.35 0.86
CA GLN A 79 -6.14 4.98 2.07
C GLN A 79 -4.88 4.17 1.71
N SER A 80 -4.96 3.35 0.66
CA SER A 80 -3.82 2.65 0.07
C SER A 80 -3.05 3.53 -0.92
N ASN A 81 -2.96 4.84 -0.66
CA ASN A 81 -2.08 5.74 -1.41
C ASN A 81 -0.65 5.23 -1.26
N LEU A 82 -0.24 4.46 -2.27
CA LEU A 82 1.12 3.95 -2.46
C LEU A 82 2.18 5.04 -2.34
N ASP A 83 1.78 6.30 -2.54
CA ASP A 83 2.58 7.51 -2.31
C ASP A 83 3.17 7.56 -0.88
N SER A 84 2.36 7.32 0.15
CA SER A 84 2.85 7.33 1.54
C SER A 84 3.79 6.16 1.85
N VAL A 85 3.58 4.99 1.24
CA VAL A 85 4.48 3.84 1.40
C VAL A 85 5.80 4.07 0.66
N VAL A 86 5.76 4.74 -0.49
CA VAL A 86 6.95 5.14 -1.24
C VAL A 86 7.70 6.25 -0.51
N ASP A 87 7.01 7.21 0.10
CA ASP A 87 7.60 8.26 0.93
C ASP A 87 8.26 7.70 2.19
N ASP A 88 7.62 6.78 2.92
CA ASP A 88 8.23 6.09 4.08
C ASP A 88 9.46 5.25 3.63
N LEU A 89 9.38 4.59 2.48
CA LEU A 89 10.53 3.88 1.92
C LEU A 89 11.68 4.84 1.56
N LYS A 90 11.37 6.01 0.99
CA LYS A 90 12.35 7.06 0.68
C LYS A 90 13.03 7.57 1.94
N GLU A 91 12.25 7.91 2.97
CA GLU A 91 12.77 8.39 4.25
C GLU A 91 13.69 7.35 4.91
N ARG A 92 13.28 6.08 4.92
CA ARG A 92 14.10 4.98 5.45
C ARG A 92 15.41 4.81 4.68
N LEU A 93 15.37 4.88 3.35
CA LEU A 93 16.58 4.79 2.52
C LEU A 93 17.53 5.96 2.75
N GLU A 94 17.00 7.18 2.86
CA GLU A 94 17.79 8.38 3.18
C GLU A 94 18.46 8.25 4.56
N ASN A 95 17.73 7.74 5.56
CA ASN A 95 18.27 7.47 6.89
C ASN A 95 19.40 6.43 6.87
N ILE A 96 19.21 5.32 6.14
CA ILE A 96 20.24 4.28 5.99
C ILE A 96 21.51 4.86 5.33
N LEU A 97 21.35 5.62 4.24
CA LEU A 97 22.47 6.24 3.53
C LEU A 97 23.22 7.24 4.42
N LYS A 98 22.50 8.02 5.22
CA LYS A 98 23.09 8.95 6.20
C LYS A 98 23.90 8.21 7.26
N THR A 99 23.33 7.17 7.88
CA THR A 99 24.03 6.36 8.88
C THR A 99 25.25 5.65 8.29
N GLU A 100 25.16 5.15 7.06
CA GLU A 100 26.30 4.54 6.38
C GLU A 100 27.41 5.57 6.14
N ARG A 101 27.06 6.79 5.69
CA ARG A 101 28.02 7.88 5.49
C ARG A 101 28.72 8.28 6.79
N GLU A 102 27.96 8.51 7.85
CA GLU A 102 28.48 8.84 9.17
C GLU A 102 29.41 7.73 9.68
N GLY A 103 29.01 6.47 9.49
CA GLY A 103 29.82 5.31 9.87
C GLY A 103 31.09 5.10 9.04
N ILE A 104 31.09 5.46 7.75
CA ILE A 104 32.28 5.42 6.89
C ILE A 104 33.23 6.56 7.28
N GLN A 105 32.70 7.76 7.50
CA GLN A 105 33.50 8.92 7.91
C GLN A 105 34.16 8.68 9.26
N ALA A 106 33.43 8.19 10.26
CA ALA A 106 33.98 7.86 11.56
C ALA A 106 35.12 6.83 11.45
N ARG A 107 34.97 5.80 10.60
CA ARG A 107 36.03 4.79 10.37
C ARG A 107 37.23 5.35 9.63
N LEU A 108 37.04 6.31 8.73
CA LEU A 108 38.13 7.03 8.07
C LEU A 108 38.91 7.89 9.06
N ASP A 109 38.21 8.59 9.95
CA ASP A 109 38.82 9.44 10.98
C ASP A 109 39.57 8.61 12.03
N ASP A 110 38.99 7.46 12.44
CA ASP A 110 39.65 6.49 13.33
C ASP A 110 40.90 5.87 12.67
N ALA A 111 40.80 5.46 11.40
CA ALA A 111 41.93 4.89 10.66
C ALA A 111 43.05 5.91 10.41
N ALA A 112 42.72 7.21 10.30
CA ALA A 112 43.67 8.30 10.20
C ALA A 112 44.34 8.64 11.55
N SER A 113 43.66 8.36 12.66
CA SER A 113 44.15 8.61 14.02
C SER A 113 44.90 7.42 14.63
N GLN A 114 44.72 6.21 14.08
CA GLN A 114 45.45 5.02 14.51
C GLN A 114 46.93 5.08 14.08
N PRO A 115 47.88 4.84 15.00
CA PRO A 115 49.29 4.71 14.64
C PRO A 115 49.48 3.54 13.68
N GLU A 116 50.31 3.72 12.64
CA GLU A 116 50.65 2.61 11.76
C GLU A 116 51.27 1.47 12.58
N PRO A 117 50.80 0.23 12.41
CA PRO A 117 51.41 -0.93 13.07
C PRO A 117 52.88 -1.06 12.65
N ASP A 118 53.75 -1.49 13.56
CA ASP A 118 55.20 -1.52 13.33
C ASP A 118 55.66 -2.68 12.42
N ASP A 119 54.90 -3.77 12.39
CA ASP A 119 55.19 -4.97 11.62
C ASP A 119 54.72 -4.89 10.15
N ALA A 120 55.43 -5.57 9.26
CA ALA A 120 55.18 -5.52 7.82
C ALA A 120 53.78 -6.03 7.43
N ALA A 121 53.26 -7.04 8.13
CA ALA A 121 51.94 -7.61 7.87
C ALA A 121 50.82 -6.64 8.27
N GLY A 122 50.94 -5.98 9.43
CA GLY A 122 50.02 -4.93 9.88
C GLY A 122 50.00 -3.74 8.92
N LYS A 123 51.16 -3.30 8.41
CA LYS A 123 51.25 -2.16 7.46
C LYS A 123 50.52 -2.42 6.14
N GLU A 124 50.55 -3.66 5.65
CA GLU A 124 49.80 -4.06 4.45
C GLU A 124 48.28 -4.09 4.70
N GLN A 125 47.87 -4.61 5.86
CA GLN A 125 46.46 -4.63 6.27
C GLN A 125 45.90 -3.21 6.47
N HIS A 126 46.67 -2.32 7.11
CA HIS A 126 46.30 -0.92 7.33
C HIS A 126 46.13 -0.17 6.01
N ARG A 127 47.06 -0.37 5.06
CA ARG A 127 46.96 0.22 3.72
C ARG A 127 45.78 -0.35 2.93
N SER A 128 45.55 -1.66 2.97
CA SER A 128 44.42 -2.31 2.30
C SER A 128 43.07 -1.83 2.84
N LEU A 129 42.94 -1.71 4.17
CA LEU A 129 41.74 -1.20 4.83
C LEU A 129 41.47 0.26 4.46
N ASN A 130 42.48 1.12 4.51
CA ASN A 130 42.35 2.53 4.11
C ASN A 130 41.96 2.68 2.62
N GLN A 131 42.54 1.85 1.74
CA GLN A 131 42.18 1.82 0.33
C GLN A 131 40.72 1.40 0.13
N LEU A 132 40.26 0.38 0.87
CA LEU A 132 38.87 -0.09 0.82
C LEU A 132 37.88 0.96 1.32
N LEU A 133 38.19 1.65 2.43
CA LEU A 133 37.34 2.71 2.98
C LEU A 133 37.21 3.90 2.02
N ARG A 134 38.30 4.28 1.34
CA ARG A 134 38.28 5.31 0.29
C ARG A 134 37.44 4.91 -0.92
N GLN A 135 37.59 3.68 -1.40
CA GLN A 135 36.77 3.14 -2.49
C GLN A 135 35.28 3.11 -2.13
N ARG A 136 34.95 2.70 -0.90
CA ARG A 136 33.58 2.71 -0.37
C ARG A 136 33.00 4.12 -0.29
N ALA A 137 33.78 5.10 0.17
CA ALA A 137 33.37 6.49 0.24
C ALA A 137 33.04 7.05 -1.15
N GLU A 138 33.95 6.91 -2.13
CA GLU A 138 33.74 7.35 -3.52
C GLU A 138 32.51 6.72 -4.17
N HIS A 139 32.29 5.42 -3.95
CA HIS A 139 31.13 4.72 -4.48
C HIS A 139 29.81 5.26 -3.88
N ASN A 140 29.79 5.52 -2.57
CA ASN A 140 28.63 6.09 -1.88
C ASN A 140 28.26 7.49 -2.42
N TRP A 141 29.26 8.34 -2.70
CA TRP A 141 29.04 9.67 -3.30
C TRP A 141 28.39 9.59 -4.69
N THR A 142 28.81 8.64 -5.52
CA THR A 142 28.31 8.45 -6.88
C THR A 142 26.84 8.04 -6.92
N VAL A 143 26.43 7.15 -6.01
CA VAL A 143 25.03 6.71 -5.86
C VAL A 143 24.15 7.86 -5.38
N SER A 144 24.66 8.74 -4.51
CA SER A 144 23.91 9.89 -4.02
C SER A 144 23.64 10.98 -5.08
N MET A 145 24.56 11.17 -6.04
CA MET A 145 24.40 12.16 -7.12
C MET A 145 23.42 11.72 -8.21
N THR A 146 23.22 10.41 -8.38
CA THR A 146 22.37 9.84 -9.44
C THR A 146 20.93 9.62 -9.01
N PHE A 147 20.67 9.48 -7.70
CA PHE A 147 19.35 9.19 -7.16
C PHE A 147 18.27 10.28 -7.39
N PRO A 148 18.55 11.60 -7.28
CA PRO A 148 17.54 12.63 -7.51
C PRO A 148 17.03 12.63 -8.97
N THR A 149 17.92 12.38 -9.93
CA THR A 149 17.65 12.62 -11.37
C THR A 149 16.84 11.52 -12.05
N ILE A 150 16.95 10.28 -11.58
CA ILE A 150 16.27 9.11 -12.17
C ILE A 150 14.79 8.99 -11.79
N TRP A 151 14.37 9.59 -10.67
CA TRP A 151 12.99 9.50 -10.17
C TRP A 151 12.12 10.71 -10.54
N GLU A 152 12.72 11.89 -10.72
CA GLU A 152 12.00 13.13 -11.05
C GLU A 152 11.47 13.15 -12.50
N GLY A 153 12.01 12.31 -13.38
CA GLY A 153 11.60 12.18 -14.78
C GLY A 153 10.43 11.23 -15.07
N ARG A 154 9.92 10.48 -14.08
CA ARG A 154 8.88 9.45 -14.30
C ARG A 154 7.54 9.73 -13.60
N SER A 155 7.40 10.87 -12.93
CA SER A 155 6.14 11.28 -12.25
C SER A 155 5.26 12.22 -13.09
N ARG A 156 5.58 12.43 -14.37
CA ARG A 156 4.71 13.12 -15.33
C ARG A 156 4.36 12.17 -16.46
N GLY A 157 3.21 11.51 -16.34
CA GLY A 157 2.64 10.61 -17.35
C GLY A 157 1.36 9.97 -16.85
#